data_AF-A0A2N3B9X9-F1
#
_entry.id   AF-A0A2N3B9X9-F1
#
_cell.length_a   1.000
_cell.length_b   1.000
_cell.length_c   1.000
_cell.angle_alpha   90.00
_cell.angle_beta   90.00
_cell.angle_gamma   90.00
#
_symmetry.space_group_name_H-M   'P 1'
#
loop_
_entity.id
_entity.type
_entity.pdbx_description
1 polymer ?
#
loop_
_entity_poly.entity_id
_entity_poly.type
_entity_poly.pdbx_seq_one_letter_code
_entity_poly.pdbx_strand_id
1 'polypeptide(L)'
;MEIEKAYFTLQEIMARWNISEADLVYLAENDRIRLSVRVFNMPIEFGDHETTDDGQRYSVPSARKRYSGLLDLHAQDAFLLFRCGELVLSEFRTPNADHASLQPDESAVVFMIGDLVLRRAERDRFEAESGFSRSGTHALEPPFTASADYQTIRCNGQAFHLGLIQAQVVRLLHEAAHAGSPWINGKSVLTSAGARSLKMSDVFKSQPGWRDLIRSNRRGLYRLACD
;
A
#
# COMPACT_ATOMS: atom_id res chain seq x y z
N MET A 1 12.84 21.93 -2.49
CA MET A 1 13.30 21.75 -1.10
C MET A 1 12.60 20.51 -0.56
N GLU A 2 13.32 19.41 -0.36
CA GLU A 2 12.76 18.20 0.25
C GLU A 2 12.77 18.40 1.77
N ILE A 3 11.59 18.44 2.40
CA ILE A 3 11.48 18.61 3.85
C ILE A 3 11.73 17.27 4.52
N GLU A 4 12.65 17.24 5.48
CA GLU A 4 12.95 16.04 6.23
C GLU A 4 11.84 15.75 7.27
N LYS A 5 10.84 14.94 6.89
CA LYS A 5 9.70 14.61 7.77
C LYS A 5 10.05 13.53 8.81
N ALA A 6 9.74 13.77 10.09
CA ALA A 6 9.92 12.78 11.17
C ALA A 6 8.87 11.65 11.16
N TYR A 7 7.73 11.88 10.52
CA TYR A 7 6.61 10.93 10.40
C TYR A 7 5.81 11.21 9.12
N PHE A 8 4.96 10.26 8.74
CA PHE A 8 4.16 10.29 7.52
C PHE A 8 2.71 9.95 7.84
N THR A 9 1.77 10.58 7.15
CA THR A 9 0.35 10.19 7.21
C THR A 9 0.15 8.80 6.60
N LEU A 10 -0.96 8.13 6.96
CA LEU A 10 -1.27 6.81 6.39
C LEU A 10 -1.41 6.86 4.86
N GLN A 11 -2.00 7.92 4.31
CA GLN A 11 -2.14 8.11 2.86
C GLN A 11 -0.79 8.21 2.14
N GLU A 12 0.19 8.88 2.74
CA GLU A 12 1.54 8.95 2.17
C GLU A 12 2.23 7.57 2.16
N ILE A 13 2.01 6.77 3.20
CA ILE A 13 2.56 5.42 3.32
C ILE A 13 1.89 4.48 2.31
N MET A 14 0.56 4.48 2.23
CA MET A 14 -0.20 3.67 1.28
C MET A 14 0.21 3.99 -0.17
N ALA A 15 0.32 5.27 -0.53
CA ALA A 15 0.77 5.68 -1.86
C ALA A 15 2.21 5.25 -2.16
N ARG A 16 3.08 5.31 -1.16
CA ARG A 16 4.49 4.95 -1.30
C ARG A 16 4.71 3.45 -1.42
N TRP A 17 4.04 2.67 -0.57
CA TRP A 17 4.13 1.21 -0.58
C TRP A 17 3.22 0.57 -1.63
N ASN A 18 2.35 1.37 -2.26
CA ASN A 18 1.35 0.93 -3.23
C ASN A 18 0.48 -0.21 -2.68
N ILE A 19 0.00 -0.04 -1.43
CA ILE A 19 -0.85 -1.01 -0.74
C ILE A 19 -2.24 -0.44 -0.51
N SER A 20 -3.22 -1.33 -0.35
CA SER A 20 -4.58 -0.93 0.01
C SER A 20 -4.68 -0.54 1.50
N GLU A 21 -5.77 0.13 1.87
CA GLU A 21 -6.05 0.40 3.29
C GLU A 21 -6.19 -0.91 4.07
N ALA A 22 -6.83 -1.93 3.49
CA ALA A 22 -7.00 -3.24 4.12
C ALA A 22 -5.64 -3.91 4.44
N ASP A 23 -4.65 -3.78 3.56
CA ASP A 23 -3.31 -4.32 3.79
C ASP A 23 -2.57 -3.54 4.89
N LEU A 24 -2.68 -2.21 4.88
CA LEU A 24 -2.10 -1.36 5.92
C LEU A 24 -2.69 -1.71 7.30
N VAL A 25 -4.01 -1.86 7.36
CA VAL A 25 -4.76 -2.27 8.54
C VAL A 25 -4.28 -3.65 9.00
N TYR A 26 -4.20 -4.63 8.10
CA TYR A 26 -3.68 -5.97 8.41
C TYR A 26 -2.27 -5.91 9.03
N LEU A 27 -1.37 -5.09 8.48
CA LEU A 27 -0.02 -4.92 9.02
C LEU A 27 -0.04 -4.34 10.44
N ALA A 28 -0.90 -3.36 10.70
CA ALA A 28 -1.00 -2.71 12.02
C ALA A 28 -1.62 -3.63 13.08
N GLU A 29 -2.72 -4.31 12.74
CA GLU A 29 -3.43 -5.22 13.64
C GLU A 29 -2.62 -6.46 14.03
N ASN A 30 -1.68 -6.86 13.16
CA ASN A 30 -0.78 -8.00 13.39
C ASN A 30 0.59 -7.58 13.93
N ASP A 31 0.73 -6.36 14.45
CA ASP A 31 1.96 -5.78 15.04
C ASP A 31 3.18 -5.85 14.10
N ARG A 32 2.94 -5.88 12.77
CA ARG A 32 4.00 -5.84 11.74
C ARG A 32 4.52 -4.43 11.52
N ILE A 33 3.63 -3.44 11.66
CA ILE A 33 3.96 -2.01 11.70
C ILE A 33 3.32 -1.37 12.93
N ARG A 34 4.00 -0.39 13.51
CA ARG A 34 3.53 0.38 14.67
C ARG A 34 3.04 1.74 14.23
N LEU A 35 1.73 1.96 14.38
CA LEU A 35 1.13 3.27 14.18
C LEU A 35 1.29 4.12 15.45
N SER A 36 1.43 5.42 15.24
CA SER A 36 1.55 6.40 16.32
C SER A 36 0.48 7.47 16.20
N VAL A 37 0.18 8.11 17.32
CA VAL A 37 -0.62 9.34 17.37
C VAL A 37 0.27 10.52 17.74
N ARG A 38 -0.05 11.71 17.21
CA ARG A 38 0.61 12.96 17.57
C ARG A 38 -0.12 13.62 18.73
N VAL A 39 0.58 13.80 19.84
CA VAL A 39 0.03 14.43 21.05
C VAL A 39 0.73 15.74 21.36
N PHE A 40 0.00 16.69 21.95
CA PHE A 40 0.52 17.98 22.37
C PHE A 40 0.18 18.24 23.82
N ASN A 41 1.22 18.57 24.60
CA ASN A 41 1.10 18.99 25.98
C ASN A 41 0.26 18.02 26.84
N MET A 42 0.30 16.73 26.52
CA MET A 42 -0.49 15.68 27.15
C MET A 42 0.19 15.23 28.45
N PRO A 43 -0.53 15.17 29.58
CA PRO A 43 0.03 14.74 30.86
C PRO A 43 0.23 13.22 30.86
N ILE A 44 1.47 12.80 30.65
CA ILE A 44 1.85 11.39 30.55
C ILE A 44 2.70 11.00 31.76
N GLU A 45 2.37 9.84 32.33
CA GLU A 45 3.22 9.06 33.21
C GLU A 45 4.00 8.04 32.38
N PHE A 46 5.31 7.99 32.60
CA PHE A 46 6.19 6.96 32.08
C PHE A 46 6.67 6.12 33.25
N GLY A 47 6.88 4.83 33.00
CA GLY A 47 7.45 3.95 34.01
C GLY A 47 7.76 2.57 33.48
N ASP A 48 8.24 1.75 34.39
CA ASP A 48 8.60 0.38 34.12
C ASP A 48 7.62 -0.56 34.80
N HIS A 49 7.58 -1.80 34.35
CA HIS A 49 6.80 -2.81 35.05
C HIS A 49 7.73 -3.69 35.86
N GLU A 50 7.46 -3.75 37.16
CA GLU A 50 8.15 -4.67 38.07
C GLU A 50 7.24 -5.86 38.39
N THR A 51 7.87 -6.96 38.78
CA THR A 51 7.18 -8.19 39.16
C THR A 51 7.52 -8.50 40.61
N THR A 52 6.51 -8.65 41.45
CA THR A 52 6.71 -9.11 42.83
C THR A 52 7.19 -10.57 42.86
N ASP A 53 7.70 -11.02 44.02
CA ASP A 53 8.11 -12.41 44.22
C ASP A 53 6.98 -13.43 43.94
N ASP A 54 5.72 -13.00 44.08
CA ASP A 54 4.51 -13.78 43.79
C ASP A 54 4.10 -13.77 42.29
N GLY A 55 4.88 -13.13 41.43
CA GLY A 55 4.62 -13.04 39.99
C GLY A 55 3.60 -11.97 39.59
N GLN A 56 3.14 -11.12 40.51
CA GLN A 56 2.23 -10.02 40.17
C GLN A 56 2.99 -8.84 39.58
N ARG A 57 2.51 -8.36 38.44
CA ARG A 57 3.10 -7.21 37.74
C ARG A 57 2.48 -5.91 38.24
N TYR A 58 3.29 -4.94 38.64
CA TYR A 58 2.86 -3.59 39.02
C TYR A 58 3.65 -2.54 38.24
N SER A 59 3.05 -1.37 38.05
CA SER A 59 3.71 -0.22 37.41
C SER A 59 4.50 0.58 38.44
N VAL A 60 5.75 0.89 38.11
CA VAL A 60 6.60 1.81 38.88
C VAL A 60 6.81 3.07 38.06
N PRO A 61 6.20 4.20 38.44
CA PRO A 61 6.36 5.46 37.73
C PRO A 61 7.81 5.95 37.80
N SER A 62 8.43 6.20 36.65
CA SER A 62 9.77 6.78 36.55
C SER A 62 9.74 8.29 36.28
N ALA A 63 8.72 8.78 35.56
CA ALA A 63 8.56 10.21 35.27
C ALA A 63 7.11 10.61 35.01
N ARG A 64 6.71 11.79 35.48
CA ARG A 64 5.45 12.45 35.13
C ARG A 64 5.74 13.79 34.46
N LYS A 65 5.25 14.00 33.24
CA LYS A 65 5.49 15.25 32.50
C LYS A 65 4.41 15.54 31.47
N ARG A 66 4.33 16.81 31.06
CA ARG A 66 3.58 17.19 29.86
C ARG A 66 4.40 16.86 28.62
N TYR A 67 3.93 15.91 27.84
CA TYR A 67 4.60 15.35 26.67
C TYR A 67 4.00 15.92 25.38
N SER A 68 4.87 16.29 24.45
CA SER A 68 4.50 16.62 23.06
C SER A 68 5.39 15.79 22.14
N GLY A 69 4.78 15.06 21.22
CA GLY A 69 5.52 14.12 20.37
C GLY A 69 4.64 13.02 19.83
N LEU A 70 5.26 11.87 19.55
CA LEU A 70 4.59 10.68 19.02
C LEU A 70 4.52 9.61 20.11
N LEU A 71 3.34 9.03 20.27
CA LEU A 71 3.09 7.88 21.14
C LEU A 71 2.59 6.71 20.29
N ASP A 72 3.16 5.52 20.50
CA ASP A 72 2.81 4.35 19.70
C ASP A 72 1.56 3.69 20.25
N LEU A 73 0.73 3.16 19.36
CA LEU A 73 -0.46 2.41 19.72
C LEU A 73 -0.12 0.93 19.96
N HIS A 74 -0.93 0.26 20.79
CA HIS A 74 -0.96 -1.19 20.78
C HIS A 74 -1.71 -1.69 19.53
N ALA A 75 -1.39 -2.89 19.06
CA ALA A 75 -2.06 -3.48 17.90
C ALA A 75 -3.60 -3.60 18.10
N GLN A 76 -4.03 -3.89 19.34
CA GLN A 76 -5.45 -3.91 19.72
C GLN A 76 -6.12 -2.55 19.58
N ASP A 77 -5.42 -1.47 19.97
CA ASP A 77 -5.94 -0.10 19.85
C ASP A 77 -6.07 0.30 18.38
N ALA A 78 -5.08 -0.07 17.55
CA ALA A 78 -5.14 0.15 16.12
C ALA A 78 -6.35 -0.57 15.49
N PHE A 79 -6.55 -1.86 15.81
CA PHE A 79 -7.71 -2.64 15.38
C PHE A 79 -9.04 -1.96 15.76
N LEU A 80 -9.18 -1.58 17.03
CA LEU A 80 -10.41 -0.95 17.53
C LEU A 80 -10.65 0.41 16.87
N LEU A 81 -9.60 1.20 16.66
CA LEU A 81 -9.71 2.51 16.04
C LEU A 81 -10.14 2.42 14.57
N PHE A 82 -9.57 1.49 13.77
CA PHE A 82 -10.03 1.26 12.39
C PHE A 82 -11.46 0.72 12.33
N ARG A 83 -11.87 -0.09 13.30
CA ARG A 83 -13.22 -0.65 13.37
C ARG A 83 -14.28 0.37 13.79
N CYS A 84 -13.97 1.21 14.78
CA CYS A 84 -14.92 2.12 15.41
C CYS A 84 -14.85 3.56 14.87
N GLY A 85 -13.76 3.94 14.19
CA GLY A 85 -13.52 5.29 13.68
C GLY A 85 -12.93 6.24 14.72
N GLU A 86 -13.28 6.04 16.00
CA GLU A 86 -12.78 6.77 17.15
C GLU A 86 -12.49 5.82 18.33
N LEU A 87 -11.53 6.18 19.18
CA LEU A 87 -11.16 5.41 20.35
C LEU A 87 -10.67 6.31 21.49
N VAL A 88 -11.12 6.01 22.70
CA VAL A 88 -10.62 6.64 23.92
C VAL A 88 -9.36 5.89 24.37
N LEU A 89 -8.22 6.58 24.43
CA LEU A 89 -6.95 5.98 24.79
C LEU A 89 -6.36 6.62 26.04
N SER A 90 -5.84 5.76 26.92
CA SER A 90 -5.12 6.13 28.13
C SER A 90 -3.74 5.48 28.23
N GLU A 91 -3.42 4.52 27.37
CA GLU A 91 -2.16 3.77 27.39
C GLU A 91 -1.51 3.76 26.01
N PHE A 92 -0.19 3.83 26.02
CA PHE A 92 0.62 3.96 24.82
C PHE A 92 1.92 3.18 24.98
N ARG A 93 2.45 2.73 23.84
CA ARG A 93 3.80 2.21 23.73
C ARG A 93 4.79 3.36 23.53
N THR A 94 5.98 3.17 24.06
CA THR A 94 7.11 4.08 23.84
C THR A 94 8.41 3.28 23.84
N PRO A 95 9.41 3.64 23.03
CA PRO A 95 10.72 3.00 23.07
C PRO A 95 11.53 3.36 24.34
N ASN A 96 11.07 4.32 25.14
CA ASN A 96 11.85 4.90 26.24
C ASN A 96 11.41 4.44 27.64
N ALA A 97 10.39 3.59 27.74
CA ALA A 97 9.82 3.07 29.00
C ALA A 97 8.96 1.84 28.71
N ASP A 98 8.74 0.96 29.69
CA ASP A 98 7.86 -0.19 29.47
C ASP A 98 6.39 0.22 29.30
N HIS A 99 5.96 1.31 29.94
CA HIS A 99 4.64 1.89 29.74
C HIS A 99 4.66 3.41 29.64
N ALA A 100 3.67 3.93 28.91
CA ALA A 100 3.29 5.33 28.93
C ALA A 100 1.76 5.41 29.07
N SER A 101 1.27 6.15 30.05
CA SER A 101 -0.17 6.29 30.27
C SER A 101 -0.56 7.73 30.59
N LEU A 102 -1.82 8.07 30.39
CA LEU A 102 -2.40 9.28 30.96
C LEU A 102 -2.30 9.22 32.48
N GLN A 103 -2.00 10.36 33.09
CA GLN A 103 -1.98 10.45 34.54
C GLN A 103 -3.38 10.15 35.12
N PRO A 104 -3.49 9.49 36.30
CA PRO A 104 -4.75 8.94 36.80
C PRO A 104 -5.92 9.94 36.93
N ASP A 105 -5.62 11.23 37.14
CA ASP A 105 -6.63 12.28 37.36
C ASP A 105 -7.01 13.02 36.07
N GLU A 106 -6.47 12.61 34.93
CA GLU A 106 -6.65 13.30 33.65
C GLU A 106 -7.77 12.67 32.82
N SER A 107 -8.50 13.51 32.08
CA SER A 107 -9.57 13.03 31.22
C SER A 107 -8.99 12.26 30.04
N ALA A 108 -9.58 11.09 29.76
CA ALA A 108 -9.19 10.29 28.63
C ALA A 108 -9.43 11.04 27.30
N VAL A 109 -8.53 10.86 26.33
CA VAL A 109 -8.56 11.60 25.07
C VAL A 109 -9.08 10.70 23.96
N VAL A 110 -9.98 11.25 23.14
CA VAL A 110 -10.50 10.59 21.94
C VAL A 110 -9.53 10.81 20.79
N PHE A 111 -9.16 9.72 20.11
CA PHE A 111 -8.35 9.72 18.91
C PHE A 111 -9.17 9.22 17.73
N MET A 112 -8.89 9.77 16.55
CA MET A 112 -9.52 9.42 15.28
C MET A 112 -8.51 8.72 14.36
N ILE A 113 -8.99 7.97 13.37
CA ILE A 113 -8.12 7.38 12.32
C ILE A 113 -7.24 8.47 11.65
N GLY A 114 -7.76 9.69 11.49
CA GLY A 114 -7.02 10.81 10.91
C GLY A 114 -5.82 11.28 11.73
N ASP A 115 -5.72 10.91 13.00
CA ASP A 115 -4.59 11.25 13.88
C ASP A 115 -3.41 10.27 13.74
N LEU A 116 -3.62 9.16 13.02
CA LEU A 116 -2.63 8.10 12.84
C LEU A 116 -1.52 8.51 11.87
N VAL A 117 -0.30 8.24 12.29
CA VAL A 117 0.90 8.45 11.51
C VAL A 117 1.84 7.25 11.65
N LEU A 118 2.74 7.10 10.68
CA LEU A 118 3.84 6.16 10.76
C LEU A 118 5.15 6.93 11.01
N ARG A 119 5.91 6.54 12.04
CA ARG A 119 7.23 7.12 12.28
C ARG A 119 8.17 6.82 11.12
N ARG A 120 9.08 7.75 10.83
CA ARG A 120 10.16 7.49 9.86
C ARG A 120 10.95 6.23 10.23
N ALA A 121 11.38 6.10 11.48
CA ALA A 121 12.19 4.95 11.91
C ALA A 121 11.47 3.62 11.71
N GLU A 122 10.15 3.60 11.96
CA GLU A 122 9.34 2.40 11.78
C GLU A 122 9.15 2.06 10.30
N ARG A 123 8.91 3.07 9.47
CA ARG A 123 8.92 2.91 8.01
C ARG A 123 10.26 2.32 7.58
N ASP A 124 11.38 2.96 7.93
CA ASP A 124 12.71 2.55 7.47
C ASP A 124 13.06 1.13 7.92
N ARG A 125 12.68 0.74 9.16
CA ARG A 125 12.75 -0.64 9.65
C ARG A 125 11.95 -1.59 8.77
N PHE A 126 10.67 -1.30 8.56
CA PHE A 126 9.80 -2.16 7.77
C PHE A 126 10.29 -2.28 6.32
N GLU A 127 10.69 -1.18 5.69
CA GLU A 127 11.23 -1.17 4.31
C GLU A 127 12.50 -2.01 4.19
N ALA A 128 13.39 -1.96 5.19
CA ALA A 128 14.61 -2.77 5.23
C ALA A 128 14.33 -4.27 5.41
N GLU A 129 13.34 -4.64 6.23
CA GLU A 129 12.96 -6.04 6.49
C GLU A 129 12.17 -6.67 5.33
N SER A 130 11.27 -5.90 4.73
CA SER A 130 10.30 -6.39 3.74
C SER A 130 10.70 -6.13 2.29
N GLY A 131 11.71 -5.28 2.06
CA GLY A 131 12.14 -4.86 0.71
C GLY A 131 11.28 -3.74 0.10
N PHE A 132 10.32 -3.17 0.85
CA PHE A 132 9.46 -2.05 0.42
C PHE A 132 10.23 -0.71 0.33
N SER A 133 11.29 -0.59 -0.45
CA SER A 133 12.09 0.65 -0.48
C SER A 133 11.40 1.83 -1.20
N ARG A 134 11.72 3.06 -0.76
CA ARG A 134 11.43 4.38 -1.41
C ARG A 134 11.63 4.41 -2.92
N SER A 135 12.54 3.59 -3.38
CA SER A 135 12.71 3.26 -4.79
C SER A 135 11.91 2.00 -5.03
N GLY A 136 10.75 2.15 -5.66
CA GLY A 136 10.22 1.10 -6.51
C GLY A 136 11.26 0.81 -7.61
N THR A 137 12.37 0.15 -7.26
CA THR A 137 12.77 -1.00 -8.02
C THR A 137 11.60 -1.92 -7.82
N HIS A 138 10.64 -1.79 -8.73
CA HIS A 138 9.71 -2.84 -9.05
C HIS A 138 10.48 -4.13 -8.84
N ALA A 139 10.10 -4.95 -7.86
CA ALA A 139 10.04 -6.35 -8.18
C ALA A 139 9.26 -6.34 -9.49
N LEU A 140 9.96 -6.55 -10.60
CA LEU A 140 9.41 -6.53 -11.94
C LEU A 140 8.34 -7.60 -11.94
N GLU A 141 7.13 -7.27 -11.47
CA GLU A 141 5.96 -7.80 -12.13
C GLU A 141 6.25 -7.53 -13.59
N PRO A 142 6.36 -8.60 -14.40
CA PRO A 142 6.74 -8.42 -15.77
C PRO A 142 5.81 -7.36 -16.36
N PRO A 143 6.34 -6.45 -17.20
CA PRO A 143 5.60 -5.28 -17.68
C PRO A 143 4.24 -5.68 -18.25
N PHE A 144 4.12 -6.94 -18.66
CA PHE A 144 2.89 -7.64 -18.95
C PHE A 144 2.73 -8.95 -18.14
N THR A 145 1.54 -9.15 -17.55
CA THR A 145 1.07 -10.46 -17.05
C THR A 145 -0.31 -10.78 -17.64
N ALA A 146 -0.57 -12.06 -17.91
CA ALA A 146 -1.84 -12.51 -18.47
C ALA A 146 -2.29 -13.84 -17.83
N SER A 147 -3.61 -14.01 -17.70
CA SER A 147 -4.22 -15.32 -17.46
C SER A 147 -3.96 -16.26 -18.65
N ALA A 148 -4.10 -17.57 -18.44
CA ALA A 148 -3.85 -18.58 -19.48
C ALA A 148 -4.70 -18.37 -20.75
N ASP A 149 -5.88 -17.77 -20.60
CA ASP A 149 -6.82 -17.44 -21.67
C ASP A 149 -6.73 -15.99 -22.16
N TYR A 150 -5.81 -15.18 -21.60
CA TYR A 150 -5.62 -13.76 -21.89
C TYR A 150 -6.86 -12.87 -21.66
N GLN A 151 -7.90 -13.37 -20.97
CA GLN A 151 -9.09 -12.58 -20.65
C GLN A 151 -8.85 -11.63 -19.49
N THR A 152 -7.92 -11.94 -18.59
CA THR A 152 -7.48 -11.03 -17.53
C THR A 152 -6.01 -10.73 -17.73
N ILE A 153 -5.67 -9.47 -17.96
CA ILE A 153 -4.29 -9.05 -18.16
C ILE A 153 -3.95 -7.83 -17.28
N ARG A 154 -2.67 -7.69 -16.95
CA ARG A 154 -2.07 -6.50 -16.34
C ARG A 154 -0.96 -6.00 -17.24
N CYS A 155 -0.99 -4.71 -17.54
CA CYS A 155 -0.03 -4.04 -18.42
C CYS A 155 0.38 -2.73 -17.76
N ASN A 156 1.66 -2.56 -17.42
CA ASN A 156 2.18 -1.36 -16.71
C ASN A 156 1.34 -0.99 -15.46
N GLY A 157 0.89 -1.98 -14.70
CA GLY A 157 0.07 -1.79 -13.50
C GLY A 157 -1.44 -1.61 -13.75
N GLN A 158 -1.89 -1.45 -14.99
CA GLN A 158 -3.31 -1.35 -15.34
C GLN A 158 -3.91 -2.72 -15.68
N ALA A 159 -5.04 -3.05 -15.07
CA ALA A 159 -5.78 -4.30 -15.33
C ALA A 159 -6.82 -4.13 -16.44
N PHE A 160 -6.94 -5.13 -17.32
CA PHE A 160 -7.96 -5.18 -18.36
C PHE A 160 -8.69 -6.52 -18.34
N HIS A 161 -10.00 -6.47 -18.59
CA HIS A 161 -10.86 -7.63 -18.77
C HIS A 161 -11.30 -7.71 -20.22
N LEU A 162 -10.73 -8.64 -20.97
CA LEU A 162 -10.85 -8.73 -22.42
C LEU A 162 -11.88 -9.80 -22.83
N GLY A 163 -12.67 -9.50 -23.86
CA GLY A 163 -13.46 -10.52 -24.54
C GLY A 163 -12.57 -11.43 -25.41
N LEU A 164 -13.08 -12.59 -25.83
CA LEU A 164 -12.32 -13.61 -26.57
C LEU A 164 -11.50 -13.06 -27.76
N ILE A 165 -12.10 -12.21 -28.59
CA ILE A 165 -11.39 -11.62 -29.74
C ILE A 165 -10.29 -10.65 -29.28
N GLN A 166 -10.56 -9.85 -28.25
CA GLN A 166 -9.57 -8.91 -27.69
C GLN A 166 -8.40 -9.67 -27.06
N ALA A 167 -8.69 -10.72 -26.28
CA ALA A 167 -7.70 -11.60 -25.67
C ALA A 167 -6.81 -12.25 -26.75
N GLN A 168 -7.41 -12.76 -27.81
CA GLN A 168 -6.68 -13.36 -28.93
C GLN A 168 -5.77 -12.37 -29.66
N VAL A 169 -6.22 -11.12 -29.86
CA VAL A 169 -5.40 -10.06 -30.42
C VAL A 169 -4.19 -9.77 -29.53
N VAL A 170 -4.40 -9.61 -28.22
CA VAL A 170 -3.31 -9.34 -27.27
C VAL A 170 -2.32 -10.50 -27.24
N ARG A 171 -2.80 -11.75 -27.25
CA ARG A 171 -1.95 -12.95 -27.33
C ARG A 171 -1.00 -12.92 -28.52
N LEU A 172 -1.51 -12.64 -29.72
CA LEU A 172 -0.70 -12.55 -30.95
C LEU A 172 0.35 -11.44 -30.88
N LEU A 173 -0.02 -10.26 -30.33
CA LEU A 173 0.91 -9.15 -30.15
C LEU A 173 2.02 -9.48 -29.13
N HIS A 174 1.66 -10.17 -28.05
CA HIS A 174 2.58 -10.58 -27.00
C HIS A 174 3.57 -11.66 -27.48
N GLU A 175 3.09 -12.64 -28.25
CA GLU A 175 3.93 -13.66 -28.90
C GLU A 175 4.95 -13.04 -29.88
N ALA A 176 4.53 -12.05 -30.67
CA ALA A 176 5.45 -11.38 -31.59
C ALA A 176 6.49 -10.50 -30.88
N ALA A 177 6.14 -9.90 -29.74
CA ALA A 177 7.09 -9.22 -28.88
C ALA A 177 8.15 -10.20 -28.34
N HIS A 178 7.74 -11.38 -27.89
CA HIS A 178 8.65 -12.46 -27.45
C HIS A 178 9.54 -12.98 -28.58
N ALA A 179 9.04 -13.01 -29.81
CA ALA A 179 9.80 -13.43 -31.00
C ALA A 179 10.77 -12.34 -31.53
N GLY A 180 10.86 -11.18 -30.87
CA GLY A 180 11.76 -10.08 -31.28
C GLY A 180 11.25 -9.25 -32.47
N SER A 181 10.02 -9.48 -32.93
CA SER A 181 9.37 -8.74 -34.02
C SER A 181 8.07 -8.08 -33.54
N PRO A 182 8.13 -7.07 -32.67
CA PRO A 182 6.98 -6.59 -31.90
C PRO A 182 5.89 -5.93 -32.75
N TRP A 183 6.23 -5.39 -33.92
CA TRP A 183 5.30 -4.66 -34.78
C TRP A 183 4.62 -5.58 -35.79
N ILE A 184 3.33 -5.82 -35.63
CA ILE A 184 2.52 -6.67 -36.53
C ILE A 184 1.51 -5.84 -37.31
N ASN A 185 1.22 -6.24 -38.54
CA ASN A 185 0.15 -5.65 -39.34
C ASN A 185 -1.23 -5.86 -38.68
N GLY A 186 -1.92 -4.77 -38.37
CA GLY A 186 -3.19 -4.82 -37.64
C GLY A 186 -4.29 -5.59 -38.36
N LYS A 187 -4.36 -5.54 -39.70
CA LYS A 187 -5.36 -6.33 -40.45
C LYS A 187 -5.08 -7.81 -40.31
N SER A 188 -3.82 -8.22 -40.45
CA SER A 188 -3.41 -9.61 -40.28
C SER A 188 -3.75 -10.12 -38.88
N VAL A 189 -3.41 -9.35 -37.84
CA VAL A 189 -3.72 -9.72 -36.44
C VAL A 189 -5.22 -9.87 -36.22
N LEU A 190 -6.01 -8.92 -36.70
CA LEU A 190 -7.46 -8.94 -36.54
C LEU A 190 -8.11 -10.13 -37.26
N THR A 191 -7.66 -10.43 -38.49
CA THR A 191 -8.12 -11.60 -39.25
C THR A 191 -7.73 -12.91 -38.55
N SER A 192 -6.47 -13.04 -38.11
CA SER A 192 -5.99 -14.21 -37.37
C SER A 192 -6.71 -14.39 -36.02
N ALA A 193 -7.14 -13.29 -35.40
CA ALA A 193 -7.93 -13.32 -34.17
C ALA A 193 -9.42 -13.62 -34.39
N GLY A 194 -9.88 -13.78 -35.64
CA GLY A 194 -11.28 -14.00 -35.96
C GLY A 194 -12.16 -12.76 -35.79
N ALA A 195 -11.58 -11.57 -35.78
CA ALA A 195 -12.33 -10.32 -35.65
C ALA A 195 -13.15 -10.04 -36.92
N ARG A 196 -14.40 -9.60 -36.75
CA ARG A 196 -15.25 -9.14 -37.85
C ARG A 196 -14.86 -7.73 -38.35
N SER A 197 -14.27 -6.91 -37.47
CA SER A 197 -13.77 -5.58 -37.85
C SER A 197 -12.30 -5.63 -38.23
N LEU A 198 -11.93 -4.85 -39.25
CA LEU A 198 -10.54 -4.63 -39.67
C LEU A 198 -9.89 -3.42 -38.97
N LYS A 199 -10.56 -2.82 -37.99
CA LYS A 199 -10.04 -1.68 -37.21
C LYS A 199 -9.85 -2.06 -35.75
N MET A 200 -8.64 -1.83 -35.24
CA MET A 200 -8.29 -2.10 -33.84
C MET A 200 -9.16 -1.30 -32.87
N SER A 201 -9.47 -0.05 -33.21
CA SER A 201 -10.33 0.82 -32.41
C SER A 201 -11.73 0.25 -32.20
N ASP A 202 -12.28 -0.43 -33.20
CA ASP A 202 -13.64 -0.94 -33.13
C ASP A 202 -13.71 -2.19 -32.25
N VAL A 203 -12.63 -3.00 -32.26
CA VAL A 203 -12.51 -4.20 -31.42
C VAL A 203 -12.30 -3.82 -29.95
N PHE A 204 -11.52 -2.77 -29.66
CA PHE A 204 -11.19 -2.37 -28.29
C PHE A 204 -12.00 -1.17 -27.76
N LYS A 205 -13.02 -0.71 -28.48
CA LYS A 205 -13.85 0.46 -28.07
C LYS A 205 -14.48 0.32 -26.68
N SER A 206 -14.73 -0.91 -26.23
CA SER A 206 -15.31 -1.20 -24.91
C SER A 206 -14.30 -1.15 -23.77
N GLN A 207 -13.01 -1.02 -24.06
CA GLN A 207 -11.93 -1.01 -23.07
C GLN A 207 -11.44 0.44 -22.86
N PRO A 208 -11.77 1.08 -21.73
CA PRO A 208 -11.19 2.38 -21.38
C PRO A 208 -9.66 2.27 -21.33
N GLY A 209 -8.95 3.21 -21.95
CA GLY A 209 -7.48 3.20 -21.93
C GLY A 209 -6.81 2.11 -22.77
N TRP A 210 -7.51 1.47 -23.72
CA TRP A 210 -6.89 0.42 -24.57
C TRP A 210 -5.67 0.90 -25.39
N ARG A 211 -5.52 2.22 -25.58
CA ARG A 211 -4.34 2.81 -26.23
C ARG A 211 -3.07 2.72 -25.38
N ASP A 212 -3.23 2.57 -24.07
CA ASP A 212 -2.13 2.35 -23.13
C ASP A 212 -1.71 0.86 -23.11
N LEU A 213 -2.56 -0.02 -23.66
CA LEU A 213 -2.29 -1.45 -23.87
C LEU A 213 -1.70 -1.74 -25.25
N ILE A 214 -2.19 -1.09 -26.31
CA ILE A 214 -1.77 -1.35 -27.71
C ILE A 214 -1.30 -0.06 -28.37
N ARG A 215 -0.04 -0.03 -28.82
CA ARG A 215 0.52 1.10 -29.57
C ARG A 215 0.33 0.91 -31.07
N SER A 216 0.05 2.02 -31.76
CA SER A 216 0.01 2.09 -33.22
C SER A 216 1.14 2.97 -33.73
N ASN A 217 1.80 2.56 -34.82
CA ASN A 217 2.76 3.40 -35.53
C ASN A 217 2.10 4.37 -36.53
N ARG A 218 0.75 4.46 -36.53
CA ARG A 218 -0.05 5.25 -37.49
C ARG A 218 0.12 4.85 -38.97
N ARG A 219 0.80 3.74 -39.26
CA ARG A 219 0.98 3.16 -40.61
C ARG A 219 0.35 1.76 -40.71
N GLY A 220 -0.54 1.42 -39.78
CA GLY A 220 -1.25 0.14 -39.75
C GLY A 220 -0.50 -0.99 -39.03
N LEU A 221 0.66 -0.73 -38.43
CA LEU A 221 1.31 -1.68 -37.53
C LEU A 221 0.94 -1.38 -36.08
N TYR A 222 0.84 -2.45 -35.30
CA TYR A 222 0.50 -2.42 -33.89
C TYR A 222 1.46 -3.32 -33.11
N ARG A 223 1.67 -2.95 -31.85
CA ARG A 223 2.43 -3.76 -30.89
C ARG A 223 1.82 -3.63 -29.51
N LEU A 224 2.18 -4.55 -28.62
CA LEU A 224 1.90 -4.39 -27.20
C LEU A 224 2.64 -3.15 -26.66
N ALA A 225 2.06 -2.45 -25.69
CA ALA A 225 2.66 -1.24 -25.13
C ALA A 225 3.61 -1.50 -23.94
N CYS A 226 3.52 -2.70 -23.37
CA CYS A 226 4.27 -3.15 -22.19
C CYS A 226 5.30 -4.24 -22.58
N ASP A 227 5.88 -4.10 -23.77
CA ASP A 227 6.94 -4.92 -24.35
C ASP A 227 8.34 -4.50 -23.86
#